data_AF-A0A7Z1TTC9-F1
#
_entry.id   AF-A0A7Z1TTC9-F1
#
_cell.length_a   1.000
_cell.length_b   1.000
_cell.length_c   1.000
_cell.angle_alpha   90.00
_cell.angle_beta   90.00
_cell.angle_gamma   90.00
#
_symmetry.space_group_name_H-M   'P 1'
#
loop_
_entity.id
_entity.type
_entity.pdbx_description
1 polymer ?
#
loop_
_entity_poly.entity_id
_entity_poly.type
_entity_poly.pdbx_seq_one_letter_code
_entity_poly.pdbx_strand_id
1 'polypeptide(L)'
;MNYPSSVVAGGAKGSLSVSWSGRPRFPVTMVYQMYSCPPDTNCTDPIMTFNTSANPLVFPESVWCFGFTHTVQFGYQVILIDADDKATNAWDAPFTCTP
;
A
#
# COMPACT_ATOMS: atom_id res chain seq x y z
N MET A 1 -1.59 10.36 -4.11
CA MET A 1 -0.94 9.07 -3.81
C MET A 1 -0.17 8.63 -5.04
N ASN A 2 0.98 7.99 -4.86
CA ASN A 2 1.81 7.46 -5.94
C ASN A 2 2.31 6.07 -5.56
N TYR A 3 2.23 5.13 -6.49
CA TYR A 3 2.66 3.73 -6.33
C TYR A 3 2.84 3.13 -7.74
N PRO A 4 3.63 2.05 -7.91
CA PRO A 4 3.76 1.40 -9.21
C PRO A 4 2.47 0.63 -9.55
N SER A 5 1.83 1.00 -10.67
CA SER A 5 0.66 0.27 -11.17
C SER A 5 0.99 -1.12 -11.72
N SER A 6 2.28 -1.41 -11.97
CA SER A 6 2.78 -2.71 -12.39
C SER A 6 4.12 -3.02 -11.73
N VAL A 7 4.30 -4.28 -11.32
CA VAL A 7 5.57 -4.83 -10.81
C VAL A 7 5.87 -6.16 -11.48
N VAL A 8 7.16 -6.49 -11.62
CA VAL A 8 7.60 -7.78 -12.17
C VAL A 8 7.69 -8.81 -11.05
N ALA A 9 7.20 -10.01 -11.28
CA ALA A 9 7.26 -11.12 -10.34
C ALA A 9 8.71 -11.45 -9.98
N GLY A 10 9.05 -11.36 -8.68
CA GLY A 10 10.43 -11.53 -8.20
C GLY A 10 11.40 -10.42 -8.61
N GLY A 11 10.89 -9.32 -9.17
CA GLY A 11 11.65 -8.12 -9.46
C GLY A 11 11.86 -7.23 -8.23
N ALA A 12 12.29 -5.99 -8.49
CA ALA A 12 12.46 -4.99 -7.44
C ALA A 12 11.11 -4.65 -6.77
N LYS A 13 11.11 -4.54 -5.45
CA LYS A 13 9.93 -4.14 -4.69
C LYS A 13 9.67 -2.64 -4.89
N GLY A 14 8.40 -2.31 -5.05
CA GLY A 14 7.89 -0.95 -5.18
C GLY A 14 7.60 -0.29 -3.83
N SER A 15 7.50 1.03 -3.86
CA SER A 15 7.13 1.85 -2.70
C SER A 15 5.81 2.56 -2.95
N LEU A 16 5.01 2.70 -1.90
CA LEU A 16 3.77 3.47 -1.92
C LEU A 16 3.98 4.79 -1.17
N SER A 17 3.55 5.91 -1.78
CA SER A 17 3.71 7.25 -1.22
C SER A 17 2.35 7.94 -1.11
N VAL A 18 1.99 8.37 0.10
CA VAL A 18 0.73 9.09 0.35
C VAL A 18 1.03 10.50 0.81
N SER A 19 0.65 11.47 -0.02
CA SER A 19 0.57 12.86 0.39
C SER A 19 -0.73 13.09 1.15
N TRP A 20 -0.65 13.79 2.26
CA TRP A 20 -1.81 14.13 3.09
C TRP A 20 -1.93 15.65 3.24
N SER A 21 -3.12 16.10 3.62
CA SER A 21 -3.42 17.50 3.96
C SER A 21 -4.10 17.56 5.33
N GLY A 22 -4.07 18.72 5.99
CA GLY A 22 -4.63 18.90 7.34
C GLY A 22 -3.56 18.95 8.42
N ARG A 23 -3.87 18.44 9.61
CA ARG A 23 -2.97 18.36 10.79
C ARG A 23 -3.22 17.05 11.55
N PRO A 24 -2.79 15.89 11.02
CA PRO A 24 -2.98 14.60 11.68
C PRO A 24 -2.16 14.57 12.97
N ARG A 25 -2.66 13.83 13.96
CA ARG A 25 -1.91 13.55 15.18
C ARG A 25 -0.98 12.37 14.93
N PHE A 26 0.30 12.55 15.19
CA PHE A 26 1.28 11.46 15.09
C PHE A 26 1.34 10.67 16.41
N PRO A 27 1.58 9.34 16.36
CA PRO A 27 1.89 8.54 15.17
C PRO A 27 0.72 8.35 14.19
N VAL A 28 1.03 8.30 12.89
CA VAL A 28 0.06 7.93 11.84
C VAL A 28 0.37 6.53 11.35
N THR A 29 -0.62 5.65 11.33
CA THR A 29 -0.53 4.29 10.80
C THR A 29 -1.12 4.25 9.39
N MET A 30 -0.34 3.80 8.43
CA MET A 30 -0.78 3.47 7.08
C MET A 30 -1.11 1.99 7.01
N VAL A 31 -2.35 1.69 6.61
CA VAL A 31 -2.83 0.32 6.42
C VAL A 31 -3.04 0.12 4.92
N TYR A 32 -2.36 -0.88 4.35
CA TYR A 32 -2.59 -1.30 2.97
C TYR A 32 -3.46 -2.54 2.99
N GLN A 33 -4.76 -2.34 2.76
CA GLN A 33 -5.78 -3.36 2.92
C GLN A 33 -6.19 -3.96 1.57
N MET A 34 -6.01 -5.26 1.41
CA MET A 34 -6.52 -6.01 0.27
C MET A 34 -8.05 -6.02 0.30
N TYR A 35 -8.65 -5.81 -0.87
CA TYR A 35 -10.06 -6.10 -1.12
C TYR A 35 -10.26 -7.10 -2.27
N SER A 36 -9.23 -7.34 -3.07
CA SER A 36 -9.23 -8.35 -4.12
C SER A 36 -7.87 -9.01 -4.22
N CYS A 37 -7.86 -10.33 -4.07
CA CYS A 37 -6.69 -11.18 -4.16
C CYS A 37 -6.97 -12.28 -5.19
N PRO A 38 -6.09 -12.50 -6.18
CA PRO A 38 -6.28 -13.59 -7.13
C PRO A 38 -6.39 -14.95 -6.41
N PRO A 39 -7.19 -15.89 -6.95
CA PRO A 39 -7.26 -17.24 -6.41
C PRO A 39 -5.88 -17.89 -6.43
N ASP A 40 -5.62 -18.76 -5.44
CA ASP A 40 -4.34 -19.47 -5.26
C ASP A 40 -3.14 -18.56 -4.97
N THR A 41 -3.38 -17.35 -4.45
CA THR A 41 -2.33 -16.41 -4.03
C THR A 41 -2.42 -16.06 -2.56
N ASN A 42 -1.28 -15.67 -1.98
CA ASN A 42 -1.20 -15.21 -0.61
C ASN A 42 -0.95 -13.70 -0.61
N CYS A 43 -2.01 -12.93 -0.44
CA CYS A 43 -1.95 -11.49 -0.25
C CYS A 43 -1.86 -11.17 1.24
N THR A 44 -1.06 -10.15 1.58
CA THR A 44 -0.95 -9.65 2.94
C THR A 44 -1.47 -8.23 3.02
N ASP A 45 -1.84 -7.81 4.23
CA ASP A 45 -2.25 -6.44 4.56
C ASP A 45 -1.13 -5.74 5.34
N PRO A 46 -0.08 -5.23 4.66
CA PRO A 46 1.05 -4.65 5.37
C PRO A 46 0.65 -3.33 6.04
N ILE A 47 1.23 -3.09 7.22
CA ILE A 47 0.98 -1.93 8.06
C ILE A 47 2.31 -1.24 8.35
N MET A 48 2.32 0.10 8.31
CA MET A 48 3.48 0.90 8.71
C MET A 48 3.07 2.09 9.55
N THR A 49 3.76 2.29 10.66
CA THR A 49 3.55 3.45 11.55
C THR A 49 4.64 4.49 11.34
N PHE A 50 4.21 5.73 11.14
CA PHE A 50 5.05 6.91 11.00
C PHE A 50 4.96 7.71 12.31
N ASN A 51 6.08 7.87 13.00
CA ASN A 51 6.11 8.58 14.29
C ASN A 51 6.23 10.10 14.15
N THR A 52 6.58 10.60 12.97
CA THR A 52 6.85 12.02 12.73
C THR A 52 6.18 12.50 11.45
N SER A 53 5.94 13.81 11.38
CA SER A 53 5.33 14.45 10.21
C SER A 53 6.30 14.51 9.02
N ALA A 54 6.18 13.53 8.14
CA ALA A 54 6.71 13.58 6.78
C ALA A 54 5.56 13.74 5.77
N ASN A 55 5.80 14.49 4.69
CA ASN A 55 4.86 14.61 3.59
C ASN A 55 5.65 14.62 2.26
N PRO A 56 5.54 13.56 1.42
CA PRO A 56 4.67 12.40 1.57
C PRO A 56 5.13 11.43 2.67
N LEU A 57 4.19 10.63 3.19
CA LEU A 57 4.49 9.41 3.93
C LEU A 57 4.89 8.34 2.91
N VAL A 58 6.02 7.67 3.11
CA VAL A 58 6.56 6.67 2.18
C VAL A 58 6.58 5.31 2.87
N PHE A 59 5.86 4.34 2.31
CA PHE A 59 5.88 2.94 2.71
C PHE A 59 6.79 2.17 1.75
N PRO A 60 8.08 2.02 2.07
CA PRO A 60 9.03 1.35 1.20
C PRO A 60 8.71 -0.14 1.09
N GLU A 61 9.01 -0.73 -0.07
CA GLU A 61 8.91 -2.18 -0.30
C GLU A 61 7.50 -2.79 -0.05
N SER A 62 6.46 -1.95 -0.07
CA SER A 62 5.08 -2.35 0.21
C SER A 62 4.34 -2.96 -0.98
N VAL A 63 4.85 -2.78 -2.21
CA VAL A 63 4.22 -3.28 -3.43
C VAL A 63 5.14 -4.27 -4.11
N TRP A 64 4.82 -5.56 -4.04
CA TRP A 64 5.61 -6.61 -4.65
C TRP A 64 4.77 -7.89 -4.87
N CYS A 65 5.27 -8.77 -5.72
CA CYS A 65 4.70 -10.08 -5.97
C CYS A 65 5.82 -11.08 -6.32
N PHE A 66 5.58 -12.36 -6.12
CA PHE A 66 6.53 -13.43 -6.42
C PHE A 66 5.78 -14.70 -6.81
N GLY A 67 6.39 -15.53 -7.66
CA GLY A 67 5.88 -16.87 -8.00
C GLY A 67 4.81 -16.91 -9.09
N PHE A 68 4.59 -15.81 -9.82
CA PHE A 68 3.59 -15.72 -10.88
C PHE A 68 4.19 -15.99 -12.26
N THR A 69 3.54 -16.85 -13.04
CA THR A 69 3.90 -17.16 -14.44
C THR A 69 2.95 -16.51 -15.46
N HIS A 70 1.93 -15.82 -14.98
CA HIS A 70 0.93 -15.11 -15.77
C HIS A 70 0.61 -13.78 -15.10
N THR A 71 0.05 -12.84 -15.86
CA THR A 71 -0.35 -11.53 -15.33
C THR A 71 -1.53 -11.67 -14.37
N VAL A 72 -1.40 -11.10 -13.16
CA VAL A 72 -2.46 -11.06 -12.16
C VAL A 72 -2.70 -9.64 -11.66
N GLN A 73 -3.93 -9.33 -11.24
CA GLN A 73 -4.30 -8.03 -10.69
C GLN A 73 -4.62 -8.15 -9.21
N PHE A 74 -4.04 -7.25 -8.41
CA PHE A 74 -4.31 -7.12 -6.99
C PHE A 74 -5.11 -5.86 -6.72
N GLY A 75 -6.19 -6.00 -5.94
CA GLY A 75 -7.00 -4.88 -5.48
C GLY A 75 -6.68 -4.56 -4.03
N TYR A 76 -6.09 -3.38 -3.82
CA TYR A 76 -5.77 -2.87 -2.50
C TYR A 76 -6.30 -1.46 -2.28
N GLN A 77 -6.52 -1.10 -1.02
CA GLN A 77 -6.90 0.23 -0.56
C GLN A 77 -5.88 0.70 0.47
N VAL A 78 -5.67 2.00 0.53
CA VAL A 78 -4.83 2.64 1.55
C VAL A 78 -5.70 3.45 2.49
N ILE A 79 -5.49 3.26 3.79
CA ILE A 79 -6.14 4.02 4.86
C ILE A 79 -5.05 4.60 5.75
N LEU A 80 -5.16 5.88 6.10
CA LEU A 80 -4.33 6.51 7.14
C LEU A 80 -5.14 6.66 8.41
N ILE A 81 -4.58 6.21 9.53
CA ILE A 81 -5.18 6.29 10.86
C ILE A 81 -4.24 7.12 11.74
N ASP A 82 -4.72 8.22 12.30
CA ASP A 82 -3.90 9.06 13.18
C ASP A 82 -3.92 8.58 14.64
N ALA A 83 -3.17 9.25 15.52
CA ALA A 83 -3.05 8.87 16.93
C ALA A 83 -4.32 9.09 17.77
N ASP A 84 -5.32 9.80 17.23
CA ASP A 84 -6.66 9.94 17.83
C ASP A 84 -7.63 8.88 17.26
N ASP A 85 -7.12 7.84 16.58
CA ASP A 85 -7.89 6.81 15.86
C ASP A 85 -8.78 7.36 14.72
N LYS A 86 -8.46 8.56 14.19
CA LYS A 86 -9.20 9.11 13.05
C LYS A 86 -8.66 8.53 11.76
N ALA A 87 -9.52 7.79 11.07
CA ALA A 87 -9.23 7.23 9.76
C ALA A 87 -9.62 8.19 8.63
N THR A 88 -8.83 8.17 7.56
CA THR A 88 -9.21 8.76 6.28
C THR A 88 -10.20 7.86 5.55
N ASN A 89 -10.77 8.35 4.45
CA ASN A 89 -11.41 7.48 3.47
C ASN A 89 -10.39 6.49 2.89
N ALA A 90 -10.85 5.30 2.48
CA ALA A 90 -10.02 4.34 1.76
C ALA A 90 -9.75 4.84 0.33
N TRP A 91 -8.49 4.74 -0.10
CA TRP A 91 -8.09 5.10 -1.46
C TRP A 91 -7.59 3.88 -2.22
N ASP A 92 -8.14 3.65 -3.41
CA ASP A 92 -7.73 2.53 -4.25
C ASP A 92 -6.27 2.67 -4.72
N ALA A 93 -5.51 1.60 -4.52
CA ALA A 93 -4.15 1.42 -4.97
C ALA A 93 -3.93 0.01 -5.59
N PRO A 94 -4.70 -0.35 -6.64
CA PRO A 94 -4.54 -1.63 -7.32
C PRO A 94 -3.25 -1.67 -8.13
N PHE A 95 -2.59 -2.83 -8.16
CA PHE A 95 -1.41 -3.04 -9.01
C PHE A 95 -1.49 -4.36 -9.77
N THR A 96 -0.79 -4.39 -10.90
CA THR A 96 -0.65 -5.58 -11.73
C THR A 96 0.70 -6.24 -11.46
N CYS A 97 0.72 -7.55 -11.32
CA CYS A 97 1.95 -8.33 -11.31
C CYS A 97 2.11 -8.98 -12.67
N THR A 98 3.23 -8.71 -13.33
CA THR A 98 3.60 -9.33 -14.61
C THR A 98 4.71 -10.34 -14.39
N PRO A 99 4.75 -11.45 -15.16
CA PRO A 99 5.86 -12.39 -15.13
C PRO A 99 7.19 -11.74 -15.58
#